data_AF-A0A9P5JRC7-F1
#
_entry.id   AF-A0A9P5JRC7-F1
#
_cell.length_a   1.000
_cell.length_b   1.000
_cell.length_c   1.000
_cell.angle_alpha   90.00
_cell.angle_beta   90.00
_cell.angle_gamma   90.00
#
_symmetry.space_group_name_H-M   'P 1'
#
loop_
_entity.id
_entity.type
_entity.pdbx_description
1 polymer ?
#
loop_
_entity_poly.entity_id
_entity_poly.type
_entity_poly.pdbx_seq_one_letter_code
_entity_poly.pdbx_strand_id
1 'polypeptide(L)'
;LISKTNGFYARDYSLNLGWNNMRYIIEASFLHAQLLNRTLVIPSFIYARSCEAVDVEACAAFAEMVNRGDALGSNEWRQRPQREQLGWKIPIELMIDLERARQYHPVITTREFLEIHGVDPVVEDSRGQWNNITYHNTTAPLTSPTLFVLLNGQYDPRGTTRVDRITRRVPNPAPGSPEANALFSVRRTVESDSWGTMAIEDVRNAFVRLAIAPWGEGSREADIEEFLGRYGLIPVYTYEGRINQNLQKSIAHRATRVVQSASMNGLVDDLRNRTEDVLLVTGELHDQRRPGFLFFTSPTARDDFTSTVLHGLTHIDSISLLADALAERMRELNGGRMWMAAHWRRGDFLRWGVALDPTIQGGIKHIRLRLSEGARFLEASMHQPKVLPDIPGAFPDTSFDDALPPAPDDKWLLATDERDESVLNFARSENAILLSDLLAEDPSLRRLVGWPLLVGDIQALVAQECLARAAFFFGQDRSSVVGGVVNLRAARGMDPRTTKLDRLSW
;
A
#
# COMPACT_ATOMS: atom_id res chain seq x y z
N LEU A 1 22.20 -10.05 -13.54
CA LEU A 1 20.80 -9.73 -13.16
C LEU A 1 19.94 -9.56 -14.40
N ILE A 2 20.24 -8.57 -15.25
CA ILE A 2 19.44 -8.18 -16.44
C ILE A 2 19.35 -9.25 -17.52
N SER A 3 20.45 -9.97 -17.80
CA SER A 3 20.52 -11.01 -18.86
C SER A 3 19.57 -12.20 -18.68
N LYS A 4 18.87 -12.31 -17.55
CA LYS A 4 17.87 -13.35 -17.27
C LYS A 4 16.44 -12.93 -17.60
N THR A 5 16.23 -11.71 -18.09
CA THR A 5 14.91 -11.10 -18.34
C THR A 5 14.73 -10.68 -19.80
N ASN A 6 13.49 -10.46 -20.22
CA ASN A 6 13.07 -10.09 -21.58
C ASN A 6 13.11 -8.56 -21.80
N GLY A 7 14.17 -7.90 -21.32
CA GLY A 7 14.29 -6.44 -21.32
C GLY A 7 13.77 -5.79 -20.03
N PHE A 8 13.41 -4.52 -20.13
CA PHE A 8 13.05 -3.64 -19.02
C PHE A 8 11.54 -3.37 -18.98
N TYR A 9 11.01 -3.24 -17.76
CA TYR A 9 9.68 -2.72 -17.48
C TYR A 9 9.84 -1.36 -16.79
N ALA A 10 9.34 -0.33 -17.42
CA ALA A 10 9.35 1.04 -16.93
C ALA A 10 7.94 1.59 -16.84
N ARG A 11 7.77 2.65 -16.05
CA ARG A 11 6.53 3.40 -15.96
C ARG A 11 6.78 4.84 -15.59
N ASP A 12 5.75 5.64 -15.74
CA ASP A 12 5.69 6.95 -15.11
C ASP A 12 5.38 6.78 -13.61
N TYR A 13 6.23 7.40 -12.79
CA TYR A 13 6.13 7.47 -11.34
C TYR A 13 5.70 8.86 -10.91
N SER A 14 4.98 8.93 -9.80
CA SER A 14 4.37 10.16 -9.31
C SER A 14 5.10 10.66 -8.07
N LEU A 15 6.30 11.20 -8.30
CA LEU A 15 7.21 11.63 -7.22
C LEU A 15 6.65 12.79 -6.38
N ASN A 16 5.52 13.38 -6.78
CA ASN A 16 4.81 14.39 -6.02
C ASN A 16 4.04 13.83 -4.81
N LEU A 17 3.75 12.53 -4.81
CA LEU A 17 2.95 11.87 -3.78
C LEU A 17 3.78 11.53 -2.54
N GLY A 18 3.09 11.29 -1.43
CA GLY A 18 3.73 10.75 -0.23
C GLY A 18 4.21 9.31 -0.40
N TRP A 19 5.17 8.91 0.42
CA TRP A 19 5.84 7.62 0.32
C TRP A 19 4.89 6.43 0.18
N ASN A 20 3.85 6.32 1.01
CA ASN A 20 2.95 5.15 0.95
C ASN A 20 2.20 5.03 -0.38
N ASN A 21 1.97 6.14 -1.11
CA ASN A 21 1.43 6.08 -2.46
C ASN A 21 2.50 5.65 -3.48
N MET A 22 3.73 6.12 -3.31
CA MET A 22 4.88 5.69 -4.12
C MET A 22 5.22 4.21 -3.93
N ARG A 23 5.22 3.72 -2.68
CA ARG A 23 5.36 2.30 -2.33
C ARG A 23 4.34 1.47 -3.09
N TYR A 24 3.06 1.86 -3.04
CA TYR A 24 1.97 1.18 -3.74
C TYR A 24 2.14 1.12 -5.26
N ILE A 25 2.66 2.20 -5.85
CA ILE A 25 3.03 2.28 -7.27
C ILE A 25 4.15 1.27 -7.56
N ILE A 26 5.20 1.23 -6.74
CA ILE A 26 6.34 0.33 -6.89
C ILE A 26 5.91 -1.13 -6.75
N GLU A 27 5.09 -1.46 -5.75
CA GLU A 27 4.51 -2.80 -5.52
C GLU A 27 3.82 -3.33 -6.78
N ALA A 28 2.90 -2.55 -7.38
CA ALA A 28 2.23 -2.96 -8.62
C ALA A 28 3.20 -3.11 -9.80
N SER A 29 4.21 -2.24 -9.88
CA SER A 29 5.23 -2.28 -10.95
C SER A 29 6.09 -3.53 -10.86
N PHE A 30 6.41 -3.94 -9.63
CA PHE A 30 7.11 -5.18 -9.34
C PHE A 30 6.34 -6.40 -9.81
N LEU A 31 5.03 -6.45 -9.50
CA LEU A 31 4.14 -7.49 -10.01
C LEU A 31 4.12 -7.54 -11.54
N HIS A 32 3.98 -6.40 -12.20
CA HIS A 32 3.93 -6.35 -13.66
C HIS A 32 5.25 -6.82 -14.29
N ALA A 33 6.38 -6.38 -13.74
CA ALA A 33 7.71 -6.80 -14.17
C ALA A 33 7.92 -8.31 -14.01
N GLN A 34 7.46 -8.90 -12.89
CA GLN A 34 7.47 -10.34 -12.66
C GLN A 34 6.59 -11.10 -13.67
N LEU A 35 5.34 -10.66 -13.86
CA LEU A 35 4.39 -11.29 -14.79
C LEU A 35 4.90 -11.30 -16.24
N LEU A 36 5.65 -10.27 -16.63
CA LEU A 36 6.19 -10.10 -17.98
C LEU A 36 7.65 -10.61 -18.12
N ASN A 37 8.25 -11.10 -17.03
CA ASN A 37 9.66 -11.48 -16.95
C ASN A 37 10.62 -10.39 -17.48
N ARG A 38 10.45 -9.16 -17.00
CA ARG A 38 11.25 -7.97 -17.40
C ARG A 38 11.93 -7.38 -16.18
N THR A 39 13.16 -6.88 -16.30
CA THR A 39 13.82 -6.15 -15.19
C THR A 39 13.04 -4.87 -14.88
N LEU A 40 12.60 -4.70 -13.63
CA LEU A 40 11.89 -3.50 -13.19
C LEU A 40 12.87 -2.32 -13.12
N VAL A 41 12.48 -1.18 -13.67
CA VAL A 41 13.16 0.11 -13.47
C VAL A 41 12.33 1.00 -12.54
N ILE A 42 12.88 1.37 -11.40
CA ILE A 42 12.27 2.30 -10.42
C ILE A 42 13.03 3.64 -10.38
N PRO A 43 12.43 4.74 -9.88
CA PRO A 43 13.13 6.00 -9.72
C PRO A 43 14.33 5.85 -8.78
N SER A 44 15.39 6.62 -9.01
CA SER A 44 16.58 6.60 -8.13
C SER A 44 16.35 7.41 -6.85
N PHE A 45 15.33 8.26 -6.83
CA PHE A 45 15.04 9.16 -5.73
C PHE A 45 13.53 9.38 -5.58
N ILE A 46 13.15 9.92 -4.42
CA ILE A 46 11.83 10.50 -4.17
C ILE A 46 11.99 11.91 -3.61
N TYR A 47 10.90 12.69 -3.59
CA TYR A 47 10.87 13.93 -2.79
C TYR A 47 10.17 13.68 -1.48
N ALA A 48 10.94 13.72 -0.41
CA ALA A 48 10.35 13.78 0.91
C ALA A 48 9.73 15.15 1.17
N ARG A 49 8.62 15.15 1.91
CA ARG A 49 7.69 16.30 1.96
C ARG A 49 7.83 17.21 3.16
N SER A 50 8.61 16.81 4.18
CA SER A 50 8.84 17.63 5.37
C SER A 50 10.22 17.40 5.96
N CYS A 51 10.70 18.46 6.62
CA CYS A 51 11.85 18.43 7.51
C CYS A 51 11.35 18.55 8.95
N GLU A 52 11.75 17.60 9.79
CA GLU A 52 11.38 17.45 11.20
C GLU A 52 12.31 18.23 12.13
N ALA A 53 13.40 18.78 11.60
CA ALA A 53 14.20 19.76 12.30
C ALA A 53 13.45 21.11 12.41
N VAL A 54 13.78 21.87 13.45
CA VAL A 54 13.28 23.24 13.62
C VAL A 54 13.64 24.09 12.40
N ASP A 55 14.90 23.97 11.96
CA ASP A 55 15.50 24.70 10.83
C ASP A 55 15.58 23.82 9.58
N VAL A 56 15.14 24.34 8.42
CA VAL A 56 15.06 23.54 7.19
C VAL A 56 16.44 23.24 6.59
N GLU A 57 17.41 24.09 6.94
CA GLU A 57 18.82 24.06 6.63
C GLU A 57 19.46 22.77 7.14
N ALA A 58 18.97 22.23 8.27
CA ALA A 58 19.45 20.96 8.80
C ALA A 58 19.20 19.80 7.82
N CYS A 59 18.04 19.76 7.16
CA CYS A 59 17.77 18.76 6.13
C CYS A 59 18.52 19.09 4.82
N ALA A 60 18.63 20.37 4.46
CA ALA A 60 19.34 20.82 3.26
C ALA A 60 20.85 20.52 3.31
N ALA A 61 21.44 20.34 4.50
CA ALA A 61 22.83 19.94 4.66
C ALA A 61 23.11 18.50 4.18
N PHE A 62 22.10 17.65 4.09
CA PHE A 62 22.25 16.22 3.74
C PHE A 62 21.51 15.82 2.45
N ALA A 63 20.46 16.55 2.07
CA ALA A 63 19.65 16.26 0.91
C ALA A 63 19.38 17.53 0.11
N GLU A 64 19.32 17.40 -1.22
CA GLU A 64 19.02 18.54 -2.11
C GLU A 64 17.63 19.08 -1.79
N MET A 65 17.58 20.30 -1.28
CA MET A 65 16.35 21.03 -1.02
C MET A 65 15.84 21.65 -2.32
N VAL A 66 14.58 21.36 -2.66
CA VAL A 66 13.94 21.84 -3.88
C VAL A 66 12.64 22.55 -3.56
N ASN A 67 12.23 23.49 -4.42
CA ASN A 67 10.83 23.87 -4.49
C ASN A 67 10.07 22.76 -5.23
N ARG A 68 9.10 22.12 -4.57
CA ARG A 68 8.33 21.00 -5.11
C ARG A 68 7.57 21.40 -6.38
N GLY A 69 7.01 22.61 -6.42
CA GLY A 69 6.30 23.09 -7.61
C GLY A 69 7.23 23.21 -8.81
N ASP A 70 8.43 23.75 -8.61
CA ASP A 70 9.45 23.86 -9.65
C ASP A 70 9.97 22.49 -10.09
N ALA A 71 10.36 21.64 -9.14
CA ALA A 71 10.90 20.30 -9.42
C ALA A 71 9.89 19.39 -10.14
N LEU A 72 8.59 19.54 -9.83
CA LEU A 72 7.53 18.71 -10.38
C LEU A 72 6.79 19.37 -11.56
N GLY A 73 7.10 20.62 -11.90
CA GLY A 73 6.37 21.39 -12.91
C GLY A 73 4.89 21.60 -12.56
N SER A 74 4.57 21.77 -11.28
CA SER A 74 3.20 21.90 -10.77
C SER A 74 2.98 23.19 -9.99
N ASN A 75 1.79 23.78 -10.12
CA ASN A 75 1.39 24.96 -9.36
C ASN A 75 0.63 24.63 -8.05
N GLU A 76 0.47 23.35 -7.72
CA GLU A 76 -0.31 22.89 -6.56
C GLU A 76 0.10 23.55 -5.23
N TRP A 77 1.40 23.76 -5.01
CA TRP A 77 1.92 24.34 -3.77
C TRP A 77 2.23 25.84 -3.84
N ARG A 78 2.09 26.50 -5.00
CA ARG A 78 2.53 27.89 -5.18
C ARG A 78 1.86 28.89 -4.22
N GLN A 79 0.63 28.58 -3.81
CA GLN A 79 -0.15 29.42 -2.89
C GLN A 79 0.02 29.00 -1.42
N ARG A 80 0.82 27.97 -1.13
CA ARG A 80 1.09 27.51 0.23
C ARG A 80 2.21 28.35 0.87
N PRO A 81 2.30 28.40 2.21
CA PRO A 81 3.46 28.96 2.90
C PRO A 81 4.77 28.37 2.36
N GLN A 82 5.84 29.17 2.29
CA GLN A 82 7.11 28.78 1.67
C GLN A 82 7.63 27.42 2.17
N ARG A 83 7.57 27.17 3.49
CA ARG A 83 7.98 25.90 4.11
C ARG A 83 7.22 24.68 3.58
N GLU A 84 5.95 24.83 3.20
CA GLU A 84 5.13 23.75 2.62
C GLU A 84 5.38 23.53 1.11
N GLN A 85 6.07 24.47 0.46
CA GLN A 85 6.51 24.33 -0.93
C GLN A 85 7.83 23.57 -1.04
N LEU A 86 8.59 23.44 0.05
CA LEU A 86 9.89 22.79 0.06
C LEU A 86 9.74 21.27 0.07
N GLY A 87 10.71 20.59 -0.54
CA GLY A 87 10.89 19.14 -0.49
C GLY A 87 12.36 18.79 -0.52
N TRP A 88 12.69 17.55 -0.18
CA TRP A 88 14.06 17.05 -0.13
C TRP A 88 14.20 15.84 -1.01
N LYS A 89 15.07 15.93 -2.01
CA LYS A 89 15.39 14.81 -2.90
C LYS A 89 16.26 13.82 -2.14
N ILE A 90 15.71 12.65 -1.85
CA ILE A 90 16.43 11.59 -1.12
C ILE A 90 16.54 10.32 -1.98
N PRO A 91 17.66 9.58 -1.89
CA PRO A 91 17.81 8.30 -2.57
C PRO A 91 16.71 7.31 -2.16
N ILE A 92 16.20 6.54 -3.12
CA ILE A 92 15.13 5.57 -2.87
C ILE A 92 15.57 4.42 -1.95
N GLU A 93 16.86 4.15 -1.90
CA GLU A 93 17.53 3.16 -1.06
C GLU A 93 17.38 3.46 0.44
N LEU A 94 17.04 4.70 0.80
CA LEU A 94 16.71 5.05 2.19
C LEU A 94 15.30 4.60 2.59
N MET A 95 14.47 4.24 1.61
CA MET A 95 13.06 3.91 1.80
C MET A 95 12.77 2.41 1.66
N ILE A 96 13.51 1.71 0.79
CA ILE A 96 13.35 0.28 0.49
C ILE A 96 14.72 -0.40 0.51
N ASP A 97 14.78 -1.60 1.07
CA ASP A 97 15.91 -2.51 0.90
C ASP A 97 15.94 -3.07 -0.54
N LEU A 98 16.70 -2.41 -1.42
CA LEU A 98 16.84 -2.83 -2.81
C LEU A 98 17.58 -4.16 -2.96
N GLU A 99 18.51 -4.49 -2.06
CA GLU A 99 19.24 -5.76 -2.13
C GLU A 99 18.28 -6.93 -1.90
N ARG A 100 17.41 -6.81 -0.90
CA ARG A 100 16.35 -7.78 -0.64
C ARG A 100 15.33 -7.83 -1.78
N ALA A 101 14.89 -6.68 -2.30
CA ALA A 101 13.99 -6.65 -3.45
C ALA A 101 14.57 -7.40 -4.66
N ARG A 102 15.88 -7.26 -4.92
CA ARG A 102 16.61 -7.95 -6.00
C ARG A 102 16.68 -9.47 -5.84
N GLN A 103 16.47 -10.00 -4.64
CA GLN A 103 16.37 -11.46 -4.42
C GLN A 103 15.03 -12.03 -4.92
N TYR A 104 13.98 -11.21 -4.96
CA TYR A 104 12.64 -11.62 -5.42
C TYR A 104 12.45 -11.42 -6.93
N HIS A 105 13.02 -10.35 -7.49
CA HIS A 105 12.97 -10.07 -8.93
C HIS A 105 14.08 -9.09 -9.33
N PRO A 106 14.62 -9.15 -10.56
CA PRO A 106 15.52 -8.13 -11.07
C PRO A 106 14.92 -6.71 -11.01
N VAL A 107 15.51 -5.85 -10.17
CA VAL A 107 15.17 -4.43 -10.06
C VAL A 107 16.44 -3.58 -10.17
N ILE A 108 16.37 -2.51 -10.95
CA ILE A 108 17.38 -1.47 -11.05
C ILE A 108 16.75 -0.09 -10.90
N THR A 109 17.55 0.92 -10.56
CA THR A 109 17.11 2.32 -10.57
C THR A 109 17.20 2.92 -11.96
N THR A 110 16.51 4.04 -12.20
CA THR A 110 16.63 4.81 -13.45
C THR A 110 18.07 5.26 -13.67
N ARG A 111 18.79 5.65 -12.61
CA ARG A 111 20.23 5.95 -12.66
C ARG A 111 21.03 4.77 -13.18
N GLU A 112 20.86 3.58 -12.61
CA GLU A 112 21.55 2.38 -13.07
C GLU A 112 21.21 2.07 -14.54
N PHE A 113 19.94 2.23 -14.94
CA PHE A 113 19.53 2.09 -16.34
C PHE A 113 20.29 3.06 -17.26
N LEU A 114 20.39 4.34 -16.89
CA LEU A 114 21.09 5.37 -17.67
C LEU A 114 22.60 5.07 -17.78
N GLU A 115 23.23 4.71 -16.67
CA GLU A 115 24.66 4.35 -16.63
C GLU A 115 24.97 3.16 -17.55
N ILE A 116 24.13 2.12 -17.53
CA ILE A 116 24.28 0.93 -18.40
C ILE A 116 24.18 1.29 -19.89
N HIS A 117 23.40 2.30 -20.24
CA HIS A 117 23.21 2.75 -21.63
C HIS A 117 24.09 3.95 -22.01
N GLY A 118 25.04 4.34 -21.15
CA GLY A 118 25.94 5.48 -21.35
C GLY A 118 25.22 6.81 -21.58
N VAL A 119 24.14 7.01 -20.82
CA VAL A 119 23.45 8.29 -20.69
C VAL A 119 23.82 8.87 -19.33
N ASP A 120 24.10 10.17 -19.26
CA ASP A 120 24.44 10.84 -18.00
C ASP A 120 23.25 10.75 -17.01
N PRO A 121 23.41 10.16 -15.81
CA PRO A 121 22.31 10.03 -14.84
C PRO A 121 21.69 11.35 -14.38
N VAL A 122 22.38 12.49 -14.57
CA VAL A 122 21.85 13.82 -14.27
C VAL A 122 20.57 14.13 -15.06
N VAL A 123 20.33 13.44 -16.18
CA VAL A 123 19.14 13.66 -17.02
C VAL A 123 17.88 12.94 -16.52
N GLU A 124 17.94 12.21 -15.40
CA GLU A 124 16.76 11.59 -14.78
C GLU A 124 15.68 12.65 -14.53
N ASP A 125 14.51 12.48 -15.16
CA ASP A 125 13.39 13.42 -15.12
C ASP A 125 12.93 13.62 -13.69
N SER A 126 12.96 14.89 -13.26
CA SER A 126 12.65 15.31 -11.90
C SER A 126 11.22 15.00 -11.49
N ARG A 127 10.30 14.67 -12.41
CA ARG A 127 8.91 14.32 -12.12
C ARG A 127 8.70 12.81 -11.97
N GLY A 128 9.72 12.00 -12.27
CA GLY A 128 9.62 10.53 -12.32
C GLY A 128 8.98 10.00 -13.60
N GLN A 129 8.86 10.83 -14.63
CA GLN A 129 8.35 10.41 -15.94
C GLN A 129 9.46 9.72 -16.74
N TRP A 130 9.10 8.76 -17.59
CA TRP A 130 10.05 8.15 -18.50
C TRP A 130 10.35 9.06 -19.69
N ASN A 131 11.60 9.51 -19.84
CA ASN A 131 11.98 10.37 -20.94
C ASN A 131 12.29 9.55 -22.20
N ASN A 132 11.27 9.36 -23.04
CA ASN A 132 11.33 8.54 -24.26
C ASN A 132 12.30 9.06 -25.34
N ILE A 133 12.79 10.30 -25.24
CA ILE A 133 13.79 10.87 -26.15
C ILE A 133 15.19 10.67 -25.56
N THR A 134 15.40 11.17 -24.34
CA THR A 134 16.74 11.28 -23.76
C THR A 134 17.29 9.92 -23.35
N TYR A 135 16.45 9.07 -22.73
CA TYR A 135 16.91 7.77 -22.24
C TYR A 135 17.16 6.75 -23.35
N HIS A 136 16.65 7.05 -24.55
CA HIS A 136 16.81 6.22 -25.74
C HIS A 136 17.81 6.82 -26.73
N ASN A 137 18.38 8.00 -26.45
CA ASN A 137 19.41 8.62 -27.26
C ASN A 137 20.79 8.31 -26.67
N THR A 138 21.27 7.09 -26.94
CA THR A 138 22.51 6.57 -26.35
C THR A 138 23.74 7.10 -27.07
N THR A 139 24.77 7.47 -26.30
CA THR A 139 26.10 7.81 -26.84
C THR A 139 27.10 6.63 -26.72
N ALA A 140 26.69 5.54 -26.08
CA ALA A 140 27.48 4.34 -25.85
C ALA A 140 27.65 3.44 -27.11
N PRO A 141 28.60 2.48 -27.09
CA PRO A 141 28.74 1.46 -28.14
C PRO A 141 27.55 0.48 -28.24
N LEU A 142 26.63 0.52 -27.27
CA LEU A 142 25.41 -0.28 -27.24
C LEU A 142 24.35 0.37 -28.13
N THR A 143 23.61 -0.46 -28.88
CA THR A 143 22.46 -0.03 -29.66
C THR A 143 21.44 0.67 -28.77
N SER A 144 20.92 1.81 -29.22
CA SER A 144 19.85 2.53 -28.53
C SER A 144 18.67 1.60 -28.24
N PRO A 145 18.19 1.53 -26.97
CA PRO A 145 17.15 0.58 -26.59
C PRO A 145 15.85 0.89 -27.34
N THR A 146 15.21 -0.13 -27.89
CA THR A 146 13.89 -0.04 -28.51
C THR A 146 12.79 0.16 -27.46
N LEU A 147 11.69 0.81 -27.84
CA LEU A 147 10.63 1.22 -26.90
C LEU A 147 9.24 0.80 -27.39
N PHE A 148 8.50 0.12 -26.53
CA PHE A 148 7.05 -0.02 -26.63
C PHE A 148 6.36 0.85 -25.58
N VAL A 149 5.35 1.63 -25.98
CA VAL A 149 4.60 2.52 -25.10
C VAL A 149 3.16 2.02 -24.98
N LEU A 150 2.73 1.71 -23.75
CA LEU A 150 1.34 1.49 -23.40
C LEU A 150 0.78 2.77 -22.77
N LEU A 151 -0.21 3.37 -23.45
CA LEU A 151 -0.87 4.57 -22.94
C LEU A 151 -1.76 4.24 -21.74
N ASN A 152 -1.91 5.18 -20.81
CA ASN A 152 -2.75 5.02 -19.61
C ASN A 152 -4.16 4.51 -19.93
N GLY A 153 -4.83 5.12 -20.92
CA GLY A 153 -6.17 4.71 -21.37
C GLY A 153 -6.24 3.37 -22.11
N GLN A 154 -5.09 2.83 -22.53
CA GLN A 154 -4.98 1.49 -23.11
C GLN A 154 -4.70 0.42 -22.04
N TYR A 155 -4.21 0.82 -20.85
CA TYR A 155 -3.95 -0.11 -19.77
C TYR A 155 -5.26 -0.79 -19.32
N ASP A 156 -6.33 0.00 -19.09
CA ASP A 156 -7.67 -0.54 -18.81
C ASP A 156 -8.73 0.13 -19.69
N PRO A 157 -8.95 -0.38 -20.91
CA PRO A 157 -10.01 0.14 -21.76
C PRO A 157 -11.37 0.09 -21.06
N ARG A 158 -12.20 1.10 -21.31
CA ARG A 158 -13.54 1.21 -20.69
C ARG A 158 -14.36 -0.07 -20.93
N GLY A 159 -14.95 -0.59 -19.86
CA GLY A 159 -15.77 -1.81 -19.93
C GLY A 159 -14.96 -3.11 -19.89
N THR A 160 -13.64 -3.03 -19.66
CA THR A 160 -12.81 -4.20 -19.40
C THR A 160 -12.38 -4.26 -17.94
N THR A 161 -12.05 -5.47 -17.51
CA THR A 161 -11.47 -5.74 -16.20
C THR A 161 -10.08 -6.31 -16.41
N ARG A 162 -9.06 -5.58 -15.97
CA ARG A 162 -7.68 -6.01 -16.06
C ARG A 162 -7.38 -7.11 -15.08
N VAL A 163 -6.84 -8.21 -15.59
CA VAL A 163 -6.41 -9.37 -14.82
C VAL A 163 -4.95 -9.70 -15.10
N ASP A 164 -4.33 -10.53 -14.27
CA ASP A 164 -2.95 -10.98 -14.47
C ASP A 164 -2.79 -11.74 -15.80
N ARG A 165 -3.61 -12.77 -16.03
CA ARG A 165 -3.64 -13.59 -17.24
C ARG A 165 -5.00 -14.24 -17.44
N ILE A 166 -5.38 -14.57 -18.66
CA ILE A 166 -6.65 -15.25 -18.94
C ILE A 166 -6.41 -16.77 -18.95
N THR A 167 -6.73 -17.44 -17.85
CA THR A 167 -6.60 -18.91 -17.71
C THR A 167 -7.75 -19.67 -18.36
N ARG A 168 -8.95 -19.07 -18.39
CA ARG A 168 -10.17 -19.67 -18.93
C ARG A 168 -11.05 -18.60 -19.54
N ARG A 169 -11.61 -18.88 -20.72
CA ARG A 169 -12.75 -18.14 -21.28
C ARG A 169 -14.00 -18.99 -21.19
N VAL A 170 -15.06 -18.43 -20.64
CA VAL A 170 -16.36 -19.07 -20.59
C VAL A 170 -17.33 -18.27 -21.45
N PRO A 171 -18.05 -18.90 -22.40
CA PRO A 171 -19.02 -18.20 -23.23
C PRO A 171 -20.08 -17.52 -22.37
N ASN A 172 -20.52 -16.35 -22.80
CA ASN A 172 -21.72 -15.77 -22.23
C ASN A 172 -22.92 -16.67 -22.58
N PRO A 173 -23.92 -16.78 -21.69
CA PRO A 173 -25.19 -17.38 -22.02
C PRO A 173 -25.79 -16.78 -23.30
N ALA A 174 -26.46 -17.61 -24.10
CA ALA A 174 -27.13 -17.15 -25.31
C ALA A 174 -28.20 -16.09 -24.96
N PRO A 175 -28.30 -14.98 -25.71
CA PRO A 175 -29.32 -13.97 -25.45
C PRO A 175 -30.72 -14.60 -25.37
N GLY A 176 -31.46 -14.28 -24.30
CA GLY A 176 -32.80 -14.81 -24.05
C GLY A 176 -32.86 -16.20 -23.38
N SER A 177 -31.72 -16.86 -23.14
CA SER A 177 -31.71 -18.10 -22.36
C SER A 177 -32.12 -17.86 -20.89
N PRO A 178 -32.60 -18.90 -20.17
CA PRO A 178 -32.86 -18.81 -18.73
C PRO A 178 -31.66 -18.25 -17.95
N GLU A 179 -30.44 -18.66 -18.32
CA GLU A 179 -29.20 -18.21 -17.70
C GLU A 179 -28.90 -16.74 -17.99
N ALA A 180 -29.14 -16.26 -19.22
CA ALA A 180 -28.99 -14.85 -19.56
C ALA A 180 -29.96 -13.96 -18.75
N ASN A 181 -31.22 -14.39 -18.60
CA ASN A 181 -32.24 -13.67 -17.84
C ASN A 181 -31.95 -13.66 -16.33
N ALA A 182 -31.45 -14.78 -15.80
CA ALA A 182 -30.97 -14.91 -14.44
C ALA A 182 -29.77 -13.97 -14.17
N LEU A 183 -28.77 -13.97 -15.04
CA LEU A 183 -27.61 -13.10 -14.93
C LEU A 183 -27.99 -11.61 -14.97
N PHE A 184 -28.94 -11.24 -15.84
CA PHE A 184 -29.48 -9.89 -15.87
C PHE A 184 -30.14 -9.50 -14.53
N SER A 185 -30.90 -10.39 -13.93
CA SER A 185 -31.54 -10.18 -12.62
C SER A 185 -30.51 -10.04 -11.50
N VAL A 186 -29.46 -10.88 -11.49
CA VAL A 186 -28.35 -10.77 -10.53
C VAL A 186 -27.67 -9.41 -10.66
N ARG A 187 -27.35 -8.98 -11.88
CA ARG A 187 -26.70 -7.67 -12.13
C ARG A 187 -27.53 -6.47 -11.70
N ARG A 188 -28.86 -6.58 -11.76
CA ARG A 188 -29.75 -5.54 -11.23
C ARG A 188 -29.82 -5.52 -9.71
N THR A 189 -29.47 -6.63 -9.07
CA THR A 189 -29.55 -6.81 -7.60
C THR A 189 -28.22 -6.53 -6.92
N VAL A 190 -27.10 -6.67 -7.63
CA VAL A 190 -25.76 -6.55 -7.08
C VAL A 190 -25.09 -5.29 -7.61
N GLU A 191 -24.56 -4.48 -6.69
CA GLU A 191 -23.76 -3.32 -7.05
C GLU A 191 -22.44 -3.78 -7.69
N SER A 192 -22.19 -3.29 -8.91
CA SER A 192 -20.89 -3.43 -9.56
C SER A 192 -20.02 -2.23 -9.22
N ASP A 193 -18.72 -2.48 -9.03
CA ASP A 193 -17.76 -1.38 -8.91
C ASP A 193 -17.43 -0.78 -10.29
N SER A 194 -16.69 0.33 -10.29
CA SER A 194 -16.23 0.99 -11.52
C SER A 194 -15.42 0.09 -12.46
N TRP A 195 -14.92 -1.04 -11.95
CA TRP A 195 -14.15 -2.04 -12.69
C TRP A 195 -15.00 -3.19 -13.24
N GLY A 196 -16.33 -3.10 -13.11
CA GLY A 196 -17.27 -4.09 -13.63
C GLY A 196 -17.28 -5.39 -12.84
N THR A 197 -16.78 -5.38 -11.60
CA THR A 197 -16.72 -6.57 -10.74
C THR A 197 -17.72 -6.50 -9.60
N MET A 198 -18.21 -7.66 -9.17
CA MET A 198 -19.18 -7.81 -8.08
C MET A 198 -18.56 -8.62 -6.93
N ALA A 199 -18.90 -8.33 -5.68
CA ALA A 199 -18.44 -9.16 -4.57
C ALA A 199 -19.06 -10.56 -4.67
N ILE A 200 -18.27 -11.61 -4.43
CA ILE A 200 -18.76 -12.98 -4.60
C ILE A 200 -19.95 -13.28 -3.69
N GLU A 201 -19.93 -12.78 -2.45
CA GLU A 201 -21.01 -13.00 -1.48
C GLU A 201 -22.32 -12.31 -1.89
N ASP A 202 -22.26 -11.11 -2.48
CA ASP A 202 -23.46 -10.44 -2.99
C ASP A 202 -24.09 -11.20 -4.15
N VAL A 203 -23.24 -11.75 -5.02
CA VAL A 203 -23.67 -12.59 -6.14
C VAL A 203 -24.25 -13.90 -5.64
N ARG A 204 -23.64 -14.54 -4.65
CA ARG A 204 -24.18 -15.75 -4.00
C ARG A 204 -25.55 -15.47 -3.40
N ASN A 205 -25.67 -14.41 -2.61
CA ASN A 205 -26.92 -13.99 -1.99
C ASN A 205 -27.99 -13.67 -3.04
N ALA A 206 -27.63 -13.04 -4.16
CA ALA A 206 -28.56 -12.77 -5.26
C ALA A 206 -29.05 -14.07 -5.92
N PHE A 207 -28.16 -15.01 -6.24
CA PHE A 207 -28.55 -16.29 -6.82
C PHE A 207 -29.46 -17.13 -5.90
N VAL A 208 -29.20 -17.12 -4.59
CA VAL A 208 -30.04 -17.80 -3.59
C VAL A 208 -31.41 -17.12 -3.49
N ARG A 209 -31.47 -15.78 -3.36
CA ARG A 209 -32.74 -15.04 -3.29
C ARG A 209 -33.63 -15.24 -4.52
N LEU A 210 -33.02 -15.43 -5.68
CA LEU A 210 -33.73 -15.68 -6.94
C LEU A 210 -34.09 -17.16 -7.15
N ALA A 211 -33.79 -18.05 -6.18
CA ALA A 211 -33.98 -19.49 -6.27
C ALA A 211 -33.30 -20.14 -7.50
N ILE A 212 -32.17 -19.58 -7.92
CA ILE A 212 -31.39 -20.04 -9.08
C ILE A 212 -30.30 -21.04 -8.64
N ALA A 213 -29.64 -20.77 -7.50
CA ALA A 213 -28.59 -21.63 -6.99
C ALA A 213 -29.10 -22.56 -5.86
N PRO A 214 -28.72 -23.85 -5.87
CA PRO A 214 -29.06 -24.79 -4.80
C PRO A 214 -28.09 -24.74 -3.62
N TRP A 215 -27.28 -23.67 -3.49
CA TRP A 215 -26.25 -23.61 -2.47
C TRP A 215 -26.82 -23.43 -1.06
N GLY A 216 -26.14 -24.03 -0.10
CA GLY A 216 -26.37 -23.85 1.33
C GLY A 216 -25.07 -23.58 2.08
N GLU A 217 -25.16 -23.47 3.39
CA GLU A 217 -24.00 -23.43 4.28
C GLU A 217 -23.14 -24.70 4.06
N GLY A 218 -21.85 -24.55 3.74
CA GLY A 218 -20.93 -25.66 3.48
C GLY A 218 -20.76 -26.11 2.02
N SER A 219 -21.34 -25.41 1.03
CA SER A 219 -21.03 -25.66 -0.39
C SER A 219 -19.53 -25.47 -0.69
N ARG A 220 -18.92 -26.38 -1.46
CA ARG A 220 -17.49 -26.30 -1.80
C ARG A 220 -17.26 -25.18 -2.80
N GLU A 221 -16.11 -24.51 -2.70
CA GLU A 221 -15.73 -23.41 -3.60
C GLU A 221 -15.75 -23.85 -5.07
N ALA A 222 -15.19 -25.02 -5.39
CA ALA A 222 -15.20 -25.56 -6.75
C ALA A 222 -16.61 -25.69 -7.38
N ASP A 223 -17.61 -26.06 -6.57
CA ASP A 223 -19.00 -26.19 -7.04
C ASP A 223 -19.59 -24.81 -7.35
N ILE A 224 -19.19 -23.78 -6.59
CA ILE A 224 -19.58 -22.39 -6.83
C ILE A 224 -18.93 -21.87 -8.12
N GLU A 225 -17.63 -22.12 -8.32
CA GLU A 225 -16.92 -21.67 -9.52
C GLU A 225 -17.44 -22.32 -10.81
N GLU A 226 -17.76 -23.62 -10.76
CA GLU A 226 -18.35 -24.33 -11.89
C GLU A 226 -19.72 -23.74 -12.25
N PHE A 227 -20.57 -23.53 -11.24
CA PHE A 227 -21.89 -22.95 -11.43
C PHE A 227 -21.82 -21.52 -11.97
N LEU A 228 -20.96 -20.66 -11.41
CA LEU A 228 -20.73 -19.30 -11.93
C LEU A 228 -20.30 -19.32 -13.40
N GLY A 229 -19.50 -20.32 -13.79
CA GLY A 229 -19.09 -20.56 -15.17
C GLY A 229 -20.29 -20.69 -16.12
N ARG A 230 -21.38 -21.34 -15.72
CA ARG A 230 -22.59 -21.49 -16.57
C ARG A 230 -23.22 -20.15 -16.95
N TYR A 231 -22.96 -19.10 -16.16
CA TYR A 231 -23.43 -17.74 -16.40
C TYR A 231 -22.35 -16.83 -17.03
N GLY A 232 -21.23 -17.40 -17.51
CA GLY A 232 -20.10 -16.63 -18.03
C GLY A 232 -19.38 -15.79 -16.97
N LEU A 233 -19.55 -16.14 -15.68
CA LEU A 233 -18.90 -15.47 -14.56
C LEU A 233 -17.67 -16.25 -14.11
N ILE A 234 -16.59 -15.52 -13.80
CA ILE A 234 -15.33 -16.08 -13.33
C ILE A 234 -14.95 -15.41 -12.00
N PRO A 235 -14.63 -16.19 -10.95
CA PRO A 235 -14.02 -15.65 -9.74
C PRO A 235 -12.65 -15.03 -10.04
N VAL A 236 -12.40 -13.88 -9.45
CA VAL A 236 -11.12 -13.19 -9.46
C VAL A 236 -10.77 -12.74 -8.05
N TYR A 237 -9.49 -12.75 -7.73
CA TYR A 237 -8.99 -12.57 -6.38
C TYR A 237 -8.30 -11.21 -6.27
N THR A 238 -8.46 -10.58 -5.11
CA THR A 238 -7.90 -9.27 -4.79
C THR A 238 -7.87 -9.10 -3.27
N TYR A 239 -7.87 -7.86 -2.80
CA TYR A 239 -7.86 -7.48 -1.39
C TYR A 239 -9.11 -6.66 -1.05
N GLU A 240 -9.48 -6.70 0.24
CA GLU A 240 -10.55 -5.86 0.75
C GLU A 240 -10.22 -4.39 0.55
N GLY A 241 -11.25 -3.65 0.17
CA GLY A 241 -11.22 -2.22 -0.06
C GLY A 241 -12.65 -1.78 -0.37
N ARG A 242 -12.98 -0.52 -0.08
CA ARG A 242 -14.30 -0.01 -0.42
C ARG A 242 -14.47 0.01 -1.93
N ILE A 243 -15.70 -0.24 -2.39
CA ILE A 243 -16.09 -0.03 -3.78
C ILE A 243 -15.68 1.39 -4.17
N ASN A 244 -14.84 1.52 -5.19
CA ASN A 244 -14.30 2.78 -5.71
C ASN A 244 -13.44 3.61 -4.72
N GLN A 245 -13.01 3.04 -3.59
CA GLN A 245 -12.17 3.72 -2.60
C GLN A 245 -11.14 2.75 -2.00
N ASN A 246 -10.04 2.52 -2.72
CA ASN A 246 -8.89 1.73 -2.26
C ASN A 246 -7.81 2.63 -1.63
N LEU A 247 -8.23 3.56 -0.76
CA LEU A 247 -7.33 4.55 -0.16
C LEU A 247 -6.39 3.95 0.89
N GLN A 248 -6.83 2.87 1.57
CA GLN A 248 -6.02 2.17 2.56
C GLN A 248 -4.80 1.48 1.94
N LYS A 249 -4.94 0.86 0.76
CA LYS A 249 -3.86 0.14 0.06
C LYS A 249 -3.26 -1.03 0.86
N SER A 250 -4.05 -1.65 1.75
CA SER A 250 -3.66 -2.86 2.47
C SER A 250 -3.81 -4.10 1.58
N ILE A 251 -2.93 -5.07 1.78
CA ILE A 251 -2.96 -6.41 1.17
C ILE A 251 -3.16 -7.51 2.21
N ALA A 252 -3.38 -7.16 3.48
CA ALA A 252 -3.53 -8.12 4.57
C ALA A 252 -4.90 -8.84 4.58
N HIS A 253 -5.90 -8.25 3.91
CA HIS A 253 -7.27 -8.77 3.90
C HIS A 253 -7.61 -9.19 2.48
N ARG A 254 -7.80 -10.48 2.26
CA ARG A 254 -8.13 -11.05 0.95
C ARG A 254 -9.61 -10.83 0.62
N ALA A 255 -9.91 -10.67 -0.66
CA ALA A 255 -11.27 -10.60 -1.16
C ALA A 255 -11.41 -11.38 -2.45
N THR A 256 -12.58 -12.01 -2.64
CA THR A 256 -12.97 -12.65 -3.89
C THR A 256 -14.09 -11.87 -4.53
N ARG A 257 -13.95 -11.62 -5.83
CA ARG A 257 -14.94 -10.95 -6.66
C ARG A 257 -15.27 -11.83 -7.85
N VAL A 258 -16.29 -11.45 -8.60
CA VAL A 258 -16.65 -12.11 -9.85
C VAL A 258 -16.71 -11.08 -10.97
N VAL A 259 -16.29 -11.52 -12.15
CA VAL A 259 -16.27 -10.72 -13.37
C VAL A 259 -16.91 -11.51 -14.51
N GLN A 260 -17.40 -10.80 -15.53
CA GLN A 260 -17.74 -11.46 -16.79
C GLN A 260 -16.48 -11.91 -17.51
N SER A 261 -16.45 -13.18 -17.95
CA SER A 261 -15.31 -13.73 -18.68
C SER A 261 -15.00 -12.91 -19.94
N ALA A 262 -16.04 -12.45 -20.65
CA ALA A 262 -15.89 -11.67 -21.86
C ALA A 262 -15.29 -10.27 -21.66
N SER A 263 -15.37 -9.70 -20.45
CA SER A 263 -14.78 -8.39 -20.12
C SER A 263 -13.35 -8.47 -19.61
N MET A 264 -12.81 -9.67 -19.36
CA MET A 264 -11.45 -9.82 -18.85
C MET A 264 -10.42 -9.45 -19.92
N ASN A 265 -9.41 -8.68 -19.51
CA ASN A 265 -8.23 -8.41 -20.32
C ASN A 265 -6.96 -8.74 -19.54
N GLY A 266 -6.14 -9.67 -20.02
CA GLY A 266 -4.99 -10.18 -19.29
C GLY A 266 -3.72 -9.39 -19.59
N LEU A 267 -3.00 -8.95 -18.55
CA LEU A 267 -1.74 -8.21 -18.71
C LEU A 267 -0.70 -9.05 -19.47
N VAL A 268 -0.55 -10.32 -19.08
CA VAL A 268 0.37 -11.26 -19.72
C VAL A 268 -0.04 -11.52 -21.17
N ASP A 269 -1.34 -11.71 -21.43
CA ASP A 269 -1.88 -11.97 -22.76
C ASP A 269 -1.61 -10.80 -23.73
N ASP A 270 -1.72 -9.57 -23.25
CA ASP A 270 -1.50 -8.36 -24.06
C ASP A 270 -0.02 -8.06 -24.34
N LEU A 271 0.85 -8.34 -23.37
CA LEU A 271 2.18 -7.72 -23.31
C LEU A 271 3.36 -8.69 -23.29
N ARG A 272 3.17 -9.98 -22.99
CA ARG A 272 4.30 -10.93 -22.83
C ARG A 272 5.14 -11.10 -24.11
N ASN A 273 4.50 -10.98 -25.27
CA ASN A 273 5.16 -11.16 -26.57
C ASN A 273 5.82 -9.88 -27.12
N ARG A 274 5.83 -8.79 -26.35
CA ARG A 274 6.57 -7.57 -26.71
C ARG A 274 8.07 -7.86 -26.63
N THR A 275 8.79 -7.49 -27.69
CA THR A 275 10.22 -7.79 -27.86
C THR A 275 11.10 -6.56 -27.70
N GLU A 276 10.49 -5.38 -27.60
CA GLU A 276 11.15 -4.11 -27.39
C GLU A 276 11.92 -4.13 -26.07
N ASP A 277 13.10 -3.52 -26.07
CA ASP A 277 14.00 -3.51 -24.92
C ASP A 277 13.35 -2.88 -23.71
N VAL A 278 12.58 -1.81 -23.89
CA VAL A 278 11.80 -1.16 -22.83
C VAL A 278 10.31 -1.27 -23.13
N LEU A 279 9.56 -1.79 -22.16
CA LEU A 279 8.10 -1.68 -22.10
C LEU A 279 7.74 -0.59 -21.10
N LEU A 280 7.20 0.52 -21.60
CA LEU A 280 6.78 1.67 -20.81
C LEU A 280 5.27 1.69 -20.62
N VAL A 281 4.80 1.78 -19.37
CA VAL A 281 3.42 2.11 -19.05
C VAL A 281 3.31 3.57 -18.61
N THR A 282 2.60 4.38 -19.39
CA THR A 282 2.55 5.83 -19.16
C THR A 282 1.39 6.28 -18.28
N GLY A 283 1.57 7.44 -17.66
CA GLY A 283 0.56 8.17 -16.90
C GLY A 283 0.28 7.63 -15.50
N GLU A 284 -0.64 8.31 -14.84
CA GLU A 284 -1.02 8.00 -13.46
C GLU A 284 -1.97 6.80 -13.38
N LEU A 285 -1.50 5.69 -12.81
CA LEU A 285 -2.31 4.48 -12.64
C LEU A 285 -2.73 4.24 -11.19
N HIS A 286 -2.16 4.88 -10.17
CA HIS A 286 -2.41 4.42 -8.80
C HIS A 286 -3.78 4.78 -8.23
N ASP A 287 -4.43 5.82 -8.77
CA ASP A 287 -5.64 6.37 -8.18
C ASP A 287 -6.82 5.40 -8.32
N GLN A 288 -7.55 5.22 -7.21
CA GLN A 288 -8.72 4.32 -7.07
C GLN A 288 -8.51 2.84 -7.45
N ARG A 289 -7.29 2.44 -7.82
CA ARG A 289 -6.98 1.05 -8.18
C ARG A 289 -6.77 0.18 -6.96
N ARG A 290 -7.02 -1.13 -7.15
CA ARG A 290 -6.75 -2.18 -6.17
C ARG A 290 -5.26 -2.56 -6.15
N PRO A 291 -4.77 -3.19 -5.07
CA PRO A 291 -3.36 -3.56 -5.00
C PRO A 291 -2.96 -4.46 -6.17
N GLY A 292 -1.79 -4.21 -6.74
CA GLY A 292 -1.32 -4.83 -7.97
C GLY A 292 -1.87 -4.21 -9.27
N PHE A 293 -2.81 -3.26 -9.19
CA PHE A 293 -3.45 -2.57 -10.34
C PHE A 293 -4.17 -3.51 -11.33
N LEU A 294 -4.51 -4.70 -10.86
CA LEU A 294 -5.22 -5.74 -11.61
C LEU A 294 -5.93 -6.69 -10.63
N PHE A 295 -6.73 -7.60 -11.16
CA PHE A 295 -7.24 -8.75 -10.40
C PHE A 295 -6.44 -10.01 -10.71
N PHE A 296 -6.27 -10.87 -9.72
CA PHE A 296 -5.61 -12.16 -9.90
C PHE A 296 -6.63 -13.20 -10.37
N THR A 297 -6.26 -14.05 -11.32
CA THR A 297 -7.10 -15.17 -11.77
C THR A 297 -6.91 -16.45 -10.98
N SER A 298 -6.03 -16.45 -9.98
CA SER A 298 -5.87 -17.56 -9.03
C SER A 298 -5.52 -17.05 -7.63
N PRO A 299 -5.85 -17.81 -6.56
CA PRO A 299 -5.40 -17.50 -5.21
C PRO A 299 -3.88 -17.51 -5.10
N THR A 300 -3.22 -18.47 -5.75
CA THR A 300 -1.75 -18.58 -5.77
C THR A 300 -1.09 -17.32 -6.31
N ALA A 301 -1.54 -16.77 -7.44
CA ALA A 301 -0.95 -15.55 -8.00
C ALA A 301 -1.12 -14.34 -7.07
N ARG A 302 -2.27 -14.20 -6.40
CA ARG A 302 -2.48 -13.19 -5.35
C ARG A 302 -1.53 -13.40 -4.17
N ASP A 303 -1.35 -14.65 -3.77
CA ASP A 303 -0.52 -15.02 -2.63
C ASP A 303 0.97 -14.78 -2.90
N ASP A 304 1.44 -15.06 -4.12
CA ASP A 304 2.80 -14.74 -4.56
C ASP A 304 3.06 -13.23 -4.54
N PHE A 305 2.08 -12.42 -5.00
CA PHE A 305 2.14 -10.96 -4.87
C PHE A 305 2.16 -10.52 -3.41
N THR A 306 1.30 -11.12 -2.57
CA THR A 306 1.25 -10.84 -1.12
C THR A 306 2.61 -11.09 -0.47
N SER A 307 3.22 -12.24 -0.74
CA SER A 307 4.54 -12.61 -0.23
C SER A 307 5.63 -11.65 -0.69
N THR A 308 5.60 -11.25 -1.96
CA THR A 308 6.56 -10.28 -2.52
C THR A 308 6.46 -8.92 -1.84
N VAL A 309 5.25 -8.40 -1.62
CA VAL A 309 5.08 -7.09 -0.96
C VAL A 309 5.45 -7.16 0.52
N LEU A 310 5.00 -8.19 1.24
CA LEU A 310 5.23 -8.28 2.69
C LEU A 310 6.66 -8.69 3.07
N HIS A 311 7.36 -9.41 2.20
CA HIS A 311 8.67 -9.99 2.51
C HIS A 311 9.78 -9.61 1.54
N GLY A 312 9.47 -9.13 0.33
CA GLY A 312 10.46 -8.71 -0.65
C GLY A 312 10.65 -7.20 -0.75
N LEU A 313 9.60 -6.41 -0.48
CA LEU A 313 9.62 -4.95 -0.54
C LEU A 313 9.58 -4.33 0.87
N THR A 314 10.59 -4.62 1.68
CA THR A 314 10.69 -4.13 3.06
C THR A 314 11.45 -2.82 3.15
N HIS A 315 11.26 -2.12 4.27
CA HIS A 315 12.13 -1.00 4.64
C HIS A 315 13.56 -1.48 4.92
N ILE A 316 14.51 -0.56 4.94
CA ILE A 316 15.89 -0.85 5.37
C ILE A 316 15.94 -1.29 6.83
N ASP A 317 16.89 -2.18 7.15
CA ASP A 317 17.01 -2.80 8.48
C ASP A 317 17.10 -1.78 9.62
N SER A 318 17.79 -0.66 9.41
CA SER A 318 17.93 0.39 10.44
C SER A 318 16.60 0.99 10.90
N ILE A 319 15.60 1.06 10.02
CA ILE A 319 14.24 1.50 10.37
C ILE A 319 13.57 0.47 11.27
N SER A 320 13.69 -0.82 10.93
CA SER A 320 13.12 -1.91 11.75
C SER A 320 13.79 -1.98 13.13
N LEU A 321 15.12 -1.90 13.18
CA LEU A 321 15.89 -1.92 14.42
C LEU A 321 15.53 -0.75 15.35
N LEU A 322 15.36 0.45 14.78
CA LEU A 322 14.88 1.60 15.54
C LEU A 322 13.47 1.36 16.07
N ALA A 323 12.56 0.83 15.25
CA ALA A 323 11.20 0.54 15.68
C ALA A 323 11.13 -0.54 16.77
N ASP A 324 12.01 -1.55 16.75
CA ASP A 324 12.14 -2.53 17.83
C ASP A 324 12.57 -1.85 19.14
N ALA A 325 13.57 -0.98 19.10
CA ALA A 325 14.03 -0.25 20.28
C ALA A 325 12.94 0.70 20.84
N LEU A 326 12.20 1.38 19.98
CA LEU A 326 11.09 2.25 20.38
C LEU A 326 9.91 1.46 20.95
N ALA A 327 9.63 0.27 20.41
CA ALA A 327 8.59 -0.61 20.93
C ALA A 327 8.95 -1.17 22.33
N GLU A 328 10.22 -1.51 22.55
CA GLU A 328 10.69 -1.89 23.88
C GLU A 328 10.58 -0.71 24.85
N ARG A 329 10.93 0.51 24.41
CA ARG A 329 10.73 1.71 25.24
C ARG A 329 9.27 1.92 25.63
N MET A 330 8.33 1.73 24.69
CA MET A 330 6.89 1.78 25.00
C MET A 330 6.45 0.71 26.00
N ARG A 331 7.08 -0.47 25.98
CA ARG A 331 6.85 -1.53 26.96
C ARG A 331 7.40 -1.13 28.34
N GLU A 332 8.60 -0.58 28.41
CA GLU A 332 9.19 -0.06 29.65
C GLU A 332 8.33 1.03 30.30
N LEU A 333 7.86 2.00 29.50
CA LEU A 333 6.97 3.08 29.96
C LEU A 333 5.67 2.56 30.58
N ASN A 334 5.23 1.37 30.19
CA ASN A 334 4.05 0.69 30.70
C ASN A 334 4.38 -0.46 31.66
N GLY A 335 5.60 -0.48 32.23
CA GLY A 335 6.02 -1.45 33.24
C GLY A 335 5.96 -2.91 32.75
N GLY A 336 6.27 -3.15 31.47
CA GLY A 336 6.26 -4.49 30.87
C GLY A 336 4.90 -4.95 30.33
N ARG A 337 3.84 -4.17 30.50
CA ARG A 337 2.50 -4.51 30.00
C ARG A 337 2.42 -4.47 28.47
N MET A 338 1.38 -5.10 27.95
CA MET A 338 0.88 -4.81 26.61
C MET A 338 0.63 -3.31 26.46
N TRP A 339 1.02 -2.75 25.32
CA TRP A 339 0.81 -1.33 25.02
C TRP A 339 0.02 -1.18 23.72
N MET A 340 -0.64 -0.03 23.58
CA MET A 340 -1.54 0.23 22.45
C MET A 340 -1.07 1.42 21.63
N ALA A 341 -1.54 1.46 20.38
CA ALA A 341 -1.17 2.52 19.47
C ALA A 341 -2.33 2.99 18.59
N ALA A 342 -2.24 4.24 18.14
CA ALA A 342 -3.19 4.83 17.23
C ALA A 342 -2.52 5.66 16.14
N HIS A 343 -3.14 5.70 14.96
CA HIS A 343 -2.82 6.63 13.90
C HIS A 343 -3.95 7.65 13.71
N TRP A 344 -3.62 8.94 13.82
CA TRP A 344 -4.56 10.05 13.65
C TRP A 344 -4.16 10.95 12.49
N ARG A 345 -4.82 10.75 11.33
CA ARG A 345 -4.72 11.61 10.16
C ARG A 345 -5.63 12.83 10.33
N ARG A 346 -5.04 14.02 10.34
CA ARG A 346 -5.72 15.31 10.42
C ARG A 346 -5.42 16.20 9.23
N GLY A 347 -4.14 16.46 8.92
CA GLY A 347 -3.68 17.57 8.07
C GLY A 347 -4.59 17.95 6.89
N ASP A 348 -4.42 17.29 5.74
CA ASP A 348 -5.29 17.50 4.58
C ASP A 348 -6.71 16.93 4.76
N PHE A 349 -6.88 15.96 5.65
CA PHE A 349 -8.17 15.33 5.96
C PHE A 349 -9.20 16.31 6.54
N LEU A 350 -8.75 17.30 7.32
CA LEU A 350 -9.60 18.39 7.81
C LEU A 350 -10.13 19.23 6.65
N ARG A 351 -9.27 19.55 5.67
CA ARG A 351 -9.66 20.34 4.49
C ARG A 351 -10.62 19.59 3.58
N TRP A 352 -10.48 18.27 3.51
CA TRP A 352 -11.36 17.41 2.71
C TRP A 352 -12.64 16.99 3.45
N GLY A 353 -12.79 17.36 4.72
CA GLY A 353 -13.96 16.98 5.53
C GLY A 353 -14.03 15.47 5.82
N VAL A 354 -12.88 14.80 5.85
CA VAL A 354 -12.77 13.34 6.07
C VAL A 354 -11.93 12.99 7.30
N ALA A 355 -11.60 13.98 8.13
CA ALA A 355 -10.98 13.75 9.43
C ALA A 355 -11.93 12.96 10.34
N LEU A 356 -11.37 12.21 11.30
CA LEU A 356 -12.15 11.40 12.26
C LEU A 356 -13.17 12.25 13.01
N ASP A 357 -12.72 13.41 13.46
CA ASP A 357 -13.51 14.42 14.14
C ASP A 357 -12.93 15.79 13.76
N PRO A 358 -13.76 16.81 13.49
CA PRO A 358 -13.27 18.15 13.19
C PRO A 358 -12.58 18.80 14.39
N THR A 359 -12.94 18.41 15.62
CA THR A 359 -12.39 18.94 16.87
C THR A 359 -11.26 18.09 17.41
N ILE A 360 -10.40 18.71 18.21
CA ILE A 360 -9.27 18.04 18.87
C ILE A 360 -9.79 17.08 19.95
N GLN A 361 -10.66 17.59 20.82
CA GLN A 361 -11.22 16.85 21.95
C GLN A 361 -12.07 15.67 21.48
N GLY A 362 -12.90 15.86 20.44
CA GLY A 362 -13.69 14.79 19.85
C GLY A 362 -12.80 13.70 19.26
N GLY A 363 -11.75 14.08 18.51
CA GLY A 363 -10.83 13.12 17.90
C GLY A 363 -10.06 12.28 18.93
N ILE A 364 -9.50 12.91 19.96
CA ILE A 364 -8.78 12.20 21.03
C ILE A 364 -9.73 11.34 21.87
N LYS A 365 -10.92 11.86 22.23
CA LYS A 365 -11.95 11.08 22.94
C LYS A 365 -12.34 9.83 22.14
N HIS A 366 -12.50 9.97 20.83
CA HIS A 366 -12.81 8.86 19.94
C HIS A 366 -11.69 7.82 19.91
N ILE A 367 -10.42 8.26 19.79
CA ILE A 367 -9.27 7.36 19.85
C ILE A 367 -9.24 6.62 21.20
N ARG A 368 -9.38 7.34 22.32
CA ARG A 368 -9.39 6.73 23.66
C ARG A 368 -10.52 5.71 23.82
N LEU A 369 -11.71 5.98 23.29
CA LEU A 369 -12.81 5.02 23.28
C LEU A 369 -12.41 3.71 22.56
N ARG A 370 -11.79 3.82 21.38
CA ARG A 370 -11.32 2.65 20.60
C ARG A 370 -10.20 1.90 21.29
N LEU A 371 -9.27 2.59 21.94
CA LEU A 371 -8.22 1.95 22.72
C LEU A 371 -8.79 1.24 23.96
N SER A 372 -9.77 1.83 24.65
CA SER A 372 -10.45 1.16 25.77
C SER A 372 -11.28 -0.06 25.34
N GLU A 373 -11.84 -0.07 24.14
CA GLU A 373 -12.43 -1.27 23.52
C GLU A 373 -11.35 -2.33 23.25
N GLY A 374 -10.19 -1.92 22.74
CA GLY A 374 -9.05 -2.78 22.49
C GLY A 374 -8.46 -3.41 23.75
N ALA A 375 -8.29 -2.64 24.83
CA ALA A 375 -7.80 -3.15 26.11
C ALA A 375 -8.73 -4.23 26.68
N ARG A 376 -10.05 -4.00 26.66
CA ARG A 376 -11.05 -5.01 27.07
C ARG A 376 -11.02 -6.26 26.21
N PHE A 377 -10.79 -6.10 24.90
CA PHE A 377 -10.60 -7.24 24.01
C PHE A 377 -9.36 -8.05 24.39
N LEU A 378 -8.20 -7.39 24.56
CA LEU A 378 -6.95 -8.04 24.93
C LEU A 378 -7.06 -8.82 26.24
N GLU A 379 -7.70 -8.23 27.26
CA GLU A 379 -7.99 -8.89 28.53
C GLU A 379 -8.86 -10.14 28.35
N ALA A 380 -9.95 -10.04 27.57
CA ALA A 380 -10.86 -11.16 27.32
C ALA A 380 -10.24 -12.26 26.42
N SER A 381 -9.26 -11.91 25.58
CA SER A 381 -8.64 -12.81 24.62
C SER A 381 -7.29 -13.37 25.04
N MET A 382 -6.71 -12.94 26.17
CA MET A 382 -5.33 -13.30 26.54
C MET A 382 -5.06 -14.81 26.67
N HIS A 383 -6.10 -15.60 26.97
CA HIS A 383 -6.03 -17.06 27.08
C HIS A 383 -6.61 -17.79 25.86
N GLN A 384 -7.07 -17.05 24.84
CA GLN A 384 -7.59 -17.64 23.62
C GLN A 384 -6.44 -17.87 22.63
N PRO A 385 -6.54 -18.91 21.78
CA PRO A 385 -5.63 -19.05 20.66
C PRO A 385 -5.64 -17.80 19.77
N LYS A 386 -4.45 -17.37 19.35
CA LYS A 386 -4.29 -16.28 18.38
C LYS A 386 -4.83 -16.75 17.02
N VAL A 387 -5.59 -15.89 16.37
CA VAL A 387 -5.99 -16.09 14.97
C VAL A 387 -4.87 -15.55 14.10
N LEU A 388 -4.37 -16.35 13.17
CA LEU A 388 -3.35 -15.91 12.24
C LEU A 388 -3.95 -15.04 11.13
N PRO A 389 -3.23 -14.00 10.67
CA PRO A 389 -3.57 -13.32 9.43
C PRO A 389 -3.63 -14.31 8.26
N ASP A 390 -4.61 -14.11 7.38
CA ASP A 390 -4.77 -14.92 6.17
C ASP A 390 -3.79 -14.44 5.08
N ILE A 391 -2.49 -14.65 5.31
CA ILE A 391 -1.40 -14.35 4.37
C ILE A 391 -0.45 -15.55 4.27
N PRO A 392 0.32 -15.69 3.16
CA PRO A 392 1.31 -16.75 3.03
C PRO A 392 2.43 -16.61 4.07
N GLY A 393 2.80 -17.71 4.73
CA GLY A 393 3.93 -17.74 5.66
C GLY A 393 3.71 -17.04 7.00
N ALA A 394 2.46 -16.77 7.40
CA ALA A 394 2.16 -16.19 8.71
C ALA A 394 2.57 -17.14 9.86
N PHE A 395 3.29 -16.60 10.84
CA PHE A 395 3.59 -17.26 12.12
C PHE A 395 3.14 -16.36 13.25
N PRO A 396 2.57 -16.89 14.34
CA PRO A 396 2.03 -16.04 15.40
C PRO A 396 3.14 -15.20 16.04
N ASP A 397 2.92 -13.88 16.15
CA ASP A 397 3.77 -13.02 16.97
C ASP A 397 3.60 -13.42 18.44
N THR A 398 4.69 -13.70 19.16
CA THR A 398 4.67 -14.13 20.57
C THR A 398 5.15 -13.04 21.53
N SER A 399 5.34 -11.81 21.05
CA SER A 399 6.01 -10.74 21.81
C SER A 399 5.29 -10.41 23.13
N PHE A 400 3.99 -10.70 23.25
CA PHE A 400 3.16 -10.36 24.40
C PHE A 400 2.59 -11.58 25.14
N ASP A 401 3.08 -12.80 24.91
CA ASP A 401 2.50 -14.02 25.51
C ASP A 401 2.54 -13.99 27.05
N ASP A 402 3.59 -13.40 27.62
CA ASP A 402 3.80 -13.29 29.07
C ASP A 402 3.45 -11.88 29.63
N ALA A 403 2.92 -10.98 28.79
CA ALA A 403 2.63 -9.61 29.18
C ALA A 403 1.23 -9.48 29.80
N LEU A 404 1.10 -8.65 30.83
CA LEU A 404 -0.22 -8.30 31.38
C LEU A 404 -0.98 -7.35 30.42
N PRO A 405 -2.32 -7.40 30.39
CA PRO A 405 -3.14 -6.47 29.60
C PRO A 405 -2.87 -4.98 29.94
N PRO A 406 -3.18 -4.04 29.03
CA PRO A 406 -2.98 -2.61 29.29
C PRO A 406 -3.84 -2.10 30.45
N ALA A 407 -3.30 -1.22 31.29
CA ALA A 407 -4.03 -0.51 32.34
C ALA A 407 -4.69 0.78 31.81
N PRO A 408 -5.74 1.31 32.47
CA PRO A 408 -6.47 2.50 31.98
C PRO A 408 -5.63 3.78 31.83
N ASP A 409 -4.59 3.92 32.65
CA ASP A 409 -3.66 5.05 32.71
C ASP A 409 -2.35 4.81 31.95
N ASP A 410 -2.21 3.67 31.27
CA ASP A 410 -1.04 3.36 30.44
C ASP A 410 -0.85 4.38 29.32
N LYS A 411 0.41 4.59 29.00
CA LYS A 411 0.86 5.39 27.87
C LYS A 411 0.57 4.65 26.57
N TRP A 412 0.13 5.38 25.56
CA TRP A 412 -0.18 4.83 24.24
C TRP A 412 0.50 5.65 23.15
N LEU A 413 0.98 4.97 22.11
CA LEU A 413 1.70 5.63 21.02
C LEU A 413 0.72 6.28 20.04
N LEU A 414 0.92 7.56 19.74
CA LEU A 414 0.17 8.30 18.74
C LEU A 414 1.08 8.69 17.57
N ALA A 415 0.76 8.20 16.38
CA ALA A 415 1.30 8.73 15.14
C ALA A 415 0.29 9.69 14.50
N THR A 416 0.72 10.89 14.14
CA THR A 416 -0.15 11.89 13.53
C THR A 416 0.63 12.81 12.59
N ASP A 417 -0.06 13.40 11.62
CA ASP A 417 0.47 14.48 10.77
C ASP A 417 0.12 15.88 11.28
N GLU A 418 -0.48 15.97 12.48
CA GLU A 418 -0.71 17.23 13.20
C GLU A 418 0.60 17.90 13.60
N ARG A 419 0.65 19.22 13.46
CA ARG A 419 1.84 20.04 13.74
C ARG A 419 1.58 21.16 14.75
N ASP A 420 0.33 21.41 15.11
CA ASP A 420 -0.01 22.38 16.14
C ASP A 420 0.34 21.84 17.53
N GLU A 421 1.34 22.45 18.18
CA GLU A 421 1.81 22.05 19.51
C GLU A 421 0.71 22.12 20.59
N SER A 422 -0.30 22.99 20.46
CA SER A 422 -1.41 23.01 21.40
C SER A 422 -2.24 21.73 21.32
N VAL A 423 -2.41 21.19 20.11
CA VAL A 423 -3.09 19.92 19.84
C VAL A 423 -2.27 18.75 20.37
N LEU A 424 -0.96 18.75 20.08
CA LEU A 424 -0.04 17.71 20.51
C LEU A 424 0.08 17.67 22.04
N ASN A 425 0.14 18.83 22.70
CA ASN A 425 0.15 18.92 24.16
C ASN A 425 -1.15 18.44 24.80
N PHE A 426 -2.30 18.69 24.15
CA PHE A 426 -3.56 18.09 24.60
C PHE A 426 -3.51 16.55 24.49
N ALA A 427 -3.02 16.00 23.39
CA ALA A 427 -2.84 14.54 23.27
C ALA A 427 -1.91 13.97 24.35
N ARG A 428 -0.78 14.63 24.63
CA ARG A 428 0.15 14.25 25.72
C ARG A 428 -0.52 14.26 27.09
N SER A 429 -1.40 15.24 27.35
CA SER A 429 -2.17 15.30 28.61
C SER A 429 -3.15 14.12 28.77
N GLU A 430 -3.51 13.46 27.67
CA GLU A 430 -4.34 12.25 27.60
C GLU A 430 -3.49 10.97 27.53
N ASN A 431 -2.27 11.00 28.07
CA ASN A 431 -1.30 9.90 28.11
C ASN A 431 -0.80 9.41 26.72
N ALA A 432 -1.01 10.18 25.65
CA ALA A 432 -0.37 9.89 24.38
C ALA A 432 1.14 10.14 24.44
N ILE A 433 1.91 9.30 23.75
CA ILE A 433 3.34 9.47 23.49
C ILE A 433 3.52 9.63 21.99
N LEU A 434 4.28 10.64 21.56
CA LEU A 434 4.64 10.82 20.15
C LEU A 434 6.00 10.18 19.85
N LEU A 435 6.26 9.90 18.58
CA LEU A 435 7.57 9.44 18.13
C LEU A 435 8.69 10.42 18.51
N SER A 436 8.42 11.72 18.42
CA SER A 436 9.36 12.78 18.81
C SER A 436 9.71 12.74 20.30
N ASP A 437 8.75 12.38 21.16
CA ASP A 437 8.96 12.25 22.60
C ASP A 437 9.93 11.08 22.89
N LEU A 438 9.68 9.91 22.28
CA LEU A 438 10.57 8.74 22.42
C LEU A 438 11.99 9.01 21.90
N LEU A 439 12.11 9.67 20.75
CA LEU A 439 13.42 10.02 20.20
C LEU A 439 14.13 11.06 21.09
N ALA A 440 13.42 12.00 21.70
CA ALA A 440 14.00 13.00 22.59
C ALA A 440 14.56 12.39 23.88
N GLU A 441 13.90 11.36 24.43
CA GLU A 441 14.34 10.67 25.65
C GLU A 441 15.66 9.92 25.46
N ASP A 442 15.85 9.27 24.31
CA ASP A 442 17.11 8.58 23.99
C ASP A 442 17.70 9.06 22.65
N PRO A 443 18.57 10.08 22.67
CA PRO A 443 19.26 10.55 21.48
C PRO A 443 20.16 9.52 20.81
N SER A 444 20.54 8.43 21.49
CA SER A 444 21.36 7.37 20.89
C SER A 444 20.59 6.60 19.83
N LEU A 445 19.27 6.45 19.98
CA LEU A 445 18.39 5.80 19.02
C LEU A 445 18.42 6.47 17.65
N ARG A 446 18.61 7.80 17.62
CA ARG A 446 18.75 8.55 16.35
C ARG A 446 19.94 8.07 15.51
N ARG A 447 20.98 7.51 16.13
CA ARG A 447 22.18 7.03 15.42
C ARG A 447 21.95 5.75 14.62
N LEU A 448 20.90 4.98 14.93
CA LEU A 448 20.59 3.74 14.19
C LEU A 448 20.27 4.03 12.73
N VAL A 449 19.51 5.09 12.48
CA VAL A 449 19.14 5.51 11.12
C VAL A 449 20.01 6.68 10.64
N GLY A 450 20.40 7.60 11.54
CA GLY A 450 21.24 8.75 11.24
C GLY A 450 20.46 9.95 10.70
N TRP A 451 21.11 10.73 9.82
CA TRP A 451 20.52 11.94 9.22
C TRP A 451 19.15 11.72 8.53
N PRO A 452 18.82 10.55 7.94
CA PRO A 452 17.51 10.37 7.30
C PRO A 452 16.32 10.59 8.25
N LEU A 453 16.49 10.45 9.57
CA LEU A 453 15.44 10.78 10.55
C LEU A 453 15.08 12.26 10.61
N LEU A 454 15.88 13.15 10.03
CA LEU A 454 15.49 14.55 9.90
C LEU A 454 14.33 14.73 8.91
N VAL A 455 14.05 13.72 8.09
CA VAL A 455 13.08 13.76 7.01
C VAL A 455 11.78 13.07 7.43
N GLY A 456 10.65 13.74 7.23
CA GLY A 456 9.37 13.30 7.79
C GLY A 456 8.81 12.01 7.17
N ASP A 457 9.07 11.75 5.89
CA ASP A 457 8.62 10.50 5.26
C ASP A 457 9.40 9.27 5.81
N ILE A 458 10.66 9.45 6.24
CA ILE A 458 11.42 8.41 6.97
C ILE A 458 10.86 8.23 8.39
N GLN A 459 10.58 9.32 9.11
CA GLN A 459 9.92 9.21 10.42
C GLN A 459 8.55 8.54 10.32
N ALA A 460 7.80 8.78 9.24
CA ALA A 460 6.54 8.10 8.99
C ALA A 460 6.72 6.58 8.76
N LEU A 461 7.85 6.13 8.22
CA LEU A 461 8.17 4.70 8.14
C LEU A 461 8.48 4.10 9.51
N VAL A 462 9.31 4.77 10.30
CA VAL A 462 9.62 4.37 11.69
C VAL A 462 8.34 4.30 12.52
N ALA A 463 7.46 5.30 12.38
CA ALA A 463 6.15 5.30 13.03
C ALA A 463 5.33 4.08 12.60
N GLN A 464 5.22 3.78 11.31
CA GLN A 464 4.46 2.60 10.84
C GLN A 464 4.98 1.28 11.43
N GLU A 465 6.29 1.09 11.42
CA GLU A 465 6.96 -0.08 12.01
C GLU A 465 6.73 -0.17 13.52
N CYS A 466 6.80 0.96 14.23
CA CYS A 466 6.55 0.99 15.66
C CYS A 466 5.07 0.69 15.97
N LEU A 467 4.12 1.33 15.29
CA LEU A 467 2.68 1.07 15.43
C LEU A 467 2.34 -0.41 15.18
N ALA A 468 3.03 -1.05 14.23
CA ALA A 468 2.80 -2.46 13.91
C ALA A 468 3.17 -3.41 15.07
N ARG A 469 4.00 -2.97 16.02
CA ARG A 469 4.44 -3.75 17.19
C ARG A 469 3.53 -3.61 18.42
N ALA A 470 2.54 -2.72 18.38
CA ALA A 470 1.61 -2.54 19.49
C ALA A 470 0.71 -3.78 19.70
N ALA A 471 0.36 -4.11 20.94
CA ALA A 471 -0.56 -5.22 21.22
C ALA A 471 -1.94 -4.99 20.60
N PHE A 472 -2.41 -3.74 20.57
CA PHE A 472 -3.61 -3.32 19.86
C PHE A 472 -3.35 -2.04 19.05
N PHE A 473 -3.89 -1.97 17.85
CA PHE A 473 -3.73 -0.81 16.95
C PHE A 473 -5.09 -0.28 16.47
N PHE A 474 -5.23 1.05 16.52
CA PHE A 474 -6.36 1.80 15.96
C PHE A 474 -5.93 2.71 14.80
N GLY A 475 -6.70 2.74 13.70
CA GLY A 475 -6.45 3.66 12.59
C GLY A 475 -7.69 4.02 11.77
N GLN A 476 -7.58 5.06 10.94
CA GLN A 476 -8.60 5.47 9.97
C GLN A 476 -8.43 4.72 8.64
N ASP A 477 -9.50 4.14 8.12
CA ASP A 477 -9.47 3.29 6.91
C ASP A 477 -9.08 4.02 5.62
N ARG A 478 -9.12 5.35 5.57
CA ARG A 478 -8.76 6.14 4.38
C ARG A 478 -7.28 6.53 4.29
N SER A 479 -6.47 6.16 5.26
CA SER A 479 -5.05 6.50 5.29
C SER A 479 -4.19 5.38 4.69
N SER A 480 -3.38 5.69 3.68
CA SER A 480 -2.40 4.74 3.15
C SER A 480 -1.28 4.43 4.15
N VAL A 481 -1.03 5.32 5.13
CA VAL A 481 -0.15 5.03 6.29
C VAL A 481 -0.73 3.88 7.11
N VAL A 482 -2.05 3.90 7.35
CA VAL A 482 -2.73 2.84 8.11
C VAL A 482 -2.66 1.51 7.37
N GLY A 483 -2.80 1.49 6.04
CA GLY A 483 -2.61 0.25 5.27
C GLY A 483 -1.20 -0.31 5.38
N GLY A 484 -0.18 0.53 5.43
CA GLY A 484 1.19 0.08 5.72
C GLY A 484 1.33 -0.56 7.10
N VAL A 485 0.75 0.04 8.15
CA VAL A 485 0.72 -0.57 9.50
C VAL A 485 0.02 -1.93 9.46
N VAL A 486 -1.13 -2.03 8.80
CA VAL A 486 -1.89 -3.28 8.71
C VAL A 486 -1.10 -4.38 7.99
N ASN A 487 -0.40 -4.03 6.90
CA ASN A 487 0.48 -4.96 6.19
C ASN A 487 1.61 -5.46 7.10
N LEU A 488 2.27 -4.55 7.83
CA LEU A 488 3.36 -4.91 8.75
C LEU A 488 2.86 -5.78 9.91
N ARG A 489 1.69 -5.47 10.48
CA ARG A 489 1.04 -6.31 11.51
C ARG A 489 0.76 -7.71 10.98
N ALA A 490 0.25 -7.82 9.75
CA ALA A 490 0.01 -9.10 9.12
C ALA A 490 1.31 -9.88 8.91
N ALA A 491 2.35 -9.23 8.36
CA ALA A 491 3.67 -9.85 8.13
C ALA A 491 4.35 -10.34 9.42
N ARG A 492 4.11 -9.67 10.55
CA ARG A 492 4.55 -10.09 11.88
C ARG A 492 3.71 -11.23 12.46
N GLY A 493 2.54 -11.51 11.89
CA GLY A 493 1.58 -12.47 12.41
C GLY A 493 0.86 -12.02 13.68
N MET A 494 0.63 -10.70 13.80
CA MET A 494 -0.25 -10.15 14.81
C MET A 494 -1.69 -10.61 14.57
N ASP A 495 -2.42 -10.92 15.64
CA ASP A 495 -3.81 -11.36 15.52
C ASP A 495 -4.67 -10.27 14.84
N PRO A 496 -5.33 -10.53 13.69
CA PRO A 496 -6.10 -9.52 12.97
C PRO A 496 -7.18 -8.84 13.81
N ARG A 497 -7.70 -9.53 14.85
CA ARG A 497 -8.73 -9.00 15.77
C ARG A 497 -8.20 -7.87 16.66
N THR A 498 -6.88 -7.74 16.80
CA THR A 498 -6.20 -6.65 17.54
C THR A 498 -6.00 -5.38 16.70
N THR A 499 -6.56 -5.34 15.50
CA THR A 499 -6.49 -4.18 14.59
C THR A 499 -7.89 -3.64 14.37
N LYS A 500 -8.14 -2.41 14.83
CA LYS A 500 -9.42 -1.73 14.63
C LYS A 500 -9.27 -0.59 13.63
N LEU A 501 -10.05 -0.67 12.55
CA LEU A 501 -10.12 0.37 11.55
C LEU A 501 -11.49 1.04 11.62
N ASP A 502 -11.51 2.35 11.80
CA ASP A 502 -12.77 3.08 11.69
C ASP A 502 -13.04 3.45 10.25
N ARG A 503 -14.21 2.96 9.80
CA ARG A 503 -14.81 3.27 8.52
C ARG A 503 -15.73 4.46 8.72
N LEU A 504 -15.31 5.65 8.31
CA LEU A 504 -16.21 6.80 8.30
C LEU A 504 -17.32 6.52 7.26
N SER A 505 -18.54 6.28 7.75
CA SER A 505 -19.75 6.18 6.93
C SER A 505 -20.08 7.54 6.33
N TRP A 506 -20.52 7.52 5.07
CA TRP A 506 -21.13 8.67 4.40
C TRP A 506 -22.63 8.57 4.53
#